data_AF-A0A923CGL2-F1
#
_entry.id   AF-A0A923CGL2-F1
#
_cell.length_a   1.000
_cell.length_b   1.000
_cell.length_c   1.000
_cell.angle_alpha   90.00
_cell.angle_beta   90.00
_cell.angle_gamma   90.00
#
_symmetry.space_group_name_H-M   'P 1'
#
loop_
_entity.id
_entity.type
_entity.pdbx_description
1 polymer ?
#
loop_
_entity_poly.entity_id
_entity_poly.type
_entity_poly.pdbx_seq_one_letter_code
_entity_poly.pdbx_strand_id
1 'polypeptide(L)'
;MDEDIFGKKDNSFNYQMLSRLKQDCNYFLGNGNRSERSLWAGSVDGQIAEMKSLWEQFSEDEKPEWLTYEEILDYEKKMKQDELKEEDK
;
A
#
# COMPACT_ATOMS: atom_id res chain seq x y z
N MET A 1 3.21 -1.43 39.93
CA MET A 1 2.36 -2.07 38.92
C MET A 1 2.94 -1.60 37.61
N ASP A 2 3.94 -2.34 37.14
CA ASP A 2 4.61 -2.10 35.87
C ASP A 2 3.74 -2.72 34.77
N GLU A 3 2.61 -2.07 34.51
CA GLU A 3 1.74 -2.36 33.37
C GLU A 3 2.17 -1.46 32.23
N ASP A 4 3.13 -1.93 31.43
CA ASP A 4 3.15 -1.67 29.99
C ASP A 4 4.22 -2.55 29.32
N ILE A 5 4.00 -3.86 29.45
CA ILE A 5 4.60 -4.91 28.62
C ILE A 5 3.73 -5.04 27.34
N PHE A 6 3.35 -3.92 26.73
CA PHE A 6 2.87 -3.99 25.35
C PHE A 6 4.11 -4.09 24.47
N GLY A 7 4.42 -5.32 24.07
CA GLY A 7 5.43 -5.60 23.07
C GLY A 7 5.20 -4.68 21.89
N LYS A 8 6.06 -3.65 21.76
CA LYS A 8 6.17 -2.84 20.56
C LYS A 8 6.38 -3.82 19.43
N LYS A 9 5.33 -4.12 18.67
CA LYS A 9 5.52 -4.70 17.34
C LYS A 9 6.49 -3.75 16.65
N ASP A 10 7.57 -4.28 16.11
CA ASP A 10 8.53 -3.49 15.32
C ASP A 10 7.84 -2.97 14.07
N ASN A 11 7.01 -1.93 14.24
CA ASN A 11 6.24 -1.26 13.19
C ASN A 11 7.17 -0.58 12.19
N SER A 12 8.46 -0.48 12.49
CA SER A 12 9.52 -0.10 11.55
C SER A 12 9.50 -0.97 10.28
N PHE A 13 9.32 -2.29 10.40
CA PHE A 13 9.22 -3.17 9.23
C PHE A 13 7.95 -2.90 8.42
N ASN A 14 6.81 -2.78 9.10
CA ASN A 14 5.54 -2.46 8.46
C ASN A 14 5.59 -1.10 7.76
N TYR A 15 6.26 -0.12 8.34
CA TYR A 15 6.39 1.23 7.82
C TYR A 15 7.29 1.27 6.58
N GLN A 16 8.41 0.54 6.62
CA GLN A 16 9.28 0.34 5.46
C GLN A 16 8.55 -0.39 4.33
N MET A 17 7.78 -1.44 4.67
CA MET A 17 6.98 -2.17 3.69
C MET A 17 5.92 -1.26 3.07
N LEU A 18 5.15 -0.54 3.87
CA LEU A 18 4.11 0.38 3.38
C LEU A 18 4.69 1.47 2.47
N SER A 19 5.87 2.00 2.82
CA SER A 19 6.60 2.96 1.98
C SER A 19 7.01 2.35 0.64
N ARG A 20 7.50 1.10 0.66
CA ARG A 20 7.82 0.34 -0.56
C ARG A 20 6.58 0.12 -1.42
N LEU A 21 5.46 -0.32 -0.83
CA LEU A 21 4.22 -0.56 -1.55
C LEU A 21 3.72 0.72 -2.24
N LYS A 22 3.80 1.86 -1.54
CA LYS A 22 3.48 3.18 -2.11
C LYS A 22 4.39 3.51 -3.30
N GLN A 23 5.69 3.24 -3.22
CA GLN A 23 6.61 3.46 -4.34
C GLN A 23 6.25 2.59 -5.55
N ASP A 24 5.92 1.32 -5.33
CA ASP A 24 5.52 0.40 -6.41
C ASP A 24 4.22 0.89 -7.07
N CYS A 25 3.23 1.39 -6.31
CA CYS A 25 2.01 2.01 -6.87
C CYS A 25 2.32 3.26 -7.71
N ASN A 26 3.19 4.15 -7.21
CA ASN A 26 3.61 5.34 -7.97
C ASN A 26 4.37 4.96 -9.25
N TYR A 27 5.20 3.92 -9.19
CA TYR A 27 5.91 3.42 -10.35
C TYR A 27 4.92 2.84 -11.36
N PHE A 28 4.01 1.95 -10.93
CA PHE A 28 2.98 1.35 -11.77
C PHE A 28 2.15 2.40 -12.52
N LEU A 29 1.69 3.45 -11.83
CA LEU A 29 0.88 4.53 -12.40
C LEU A 29 1.67 5.52 -13.27
N GLY A 30 2.99 5.60 -13.10
CA GLY A 30 3.86 6.48 -13.85
C GLY A 30 4.70 5.73 -14.88
N ASN A 31 5.97 5.46 -14.53
CA ASN A 31 6.99 4.95 -15.45
C ASN A 31 7.02 3.42 -15.59
N GLY A 32 6.22 2.70 -14.80
CA GLY A 32 6.17 1.24 -14.75
C GLY A 32 5.27 0.61 -15.80
N ASN A 33 4.72 1.43 -16.71
CA ASN A 33 3.89 0.98 -17.82
C ASN A 33 2.75 0.04 -17.39
N ARG A 34 2.21 0.26 -16.18
CA ARG A 34 1.13 -0.53 -15.57
C ARG A 34 1.37 -2.04 -15.56
N SER A 35 2.64 -2.42 -15.42
CA SER A 35 3.04 -3.82 -15.32
C SER A 35 2.90 -4.30 -13.87
N GLU A 36 1.99 -5.26 -13.64
CA GLU A 36 1.82 -5.89 -12.32
C GLU A 36 3.08 -6.62 -11.84
N ARG A 37 3.98 -7.01 -12.75
CA ARG A 37 5.29 -7.59 -12.40
C ARG A 37 6.18 -6.66 -11.59
N SER A 38 5.88 -5.36 -11.61
CA SER A 38 6.60 -4.36 -10.83
C SER A 38 5.99 -4.16 -9.44
N LEU A 39 4.81 -4.73 -9.16
CA LEU A 39 4.18 -4.71 -7.85
C LEU A 39 4.77 -5.80 -6.97
N TRP A 40 5.05 -5.45 -5.73
CA TRP A 40 5.54 -6.41 -4.73
C TRP A 40 4.58 -7.59 -4.55
N ALA A 41 3.27 -7.33 -4.49
CA ALA A 41 2.24 -8.35 -4.34
C ALA A 41 1.91 -9.10 -5.65
N GLY A 42 2.50 -8.70 -6.78
CA GLY A 42 2.31 -9.32 -8.09
C GLY A 42 0.92 -9.11 -8.74
N SER A 43 0.02 -8.37 -8.10
CA SER A 43 -1.28 -7.97 -8.64
C SER A 43 -1.75 -6.65 -8.02
N VAL A 44 -2.61 -5.90 -8.71
CA VAL A 44 -3.19 -4.66 -8.16
C VAL A 44 -3.99 -4.95 -6.87
N ASP A 45 -4.86 -5.97 -6.90
CA ASP A 45 -5.67 -6.34 -5.74
C ASP A 45 -4.81 -6.76 -4.54
N GLY A 46 -3.79 -7.59 -4.76
CA GLY A 46 -2.88 -8.00 -3.69
C GLY A 46 -2.11 -6.82 -3.11
N GLN A 47 -1.66 -5.90 -3.95
CA GLN A 47 -0.90 -4.72 -3.54
C GLN A 47 -1.74 -3.82 -2.63
N ILE A 48 -2.97 -3.52 -3.06
CA ILE A 48 -3.89 -2.66 -2.31
C ILE A 48 -4.35 -3.34 -1.02
N ALA A 49 -4.66 -4.64 -1.07
CA ALA A 49 -5.05 -5.40 0.13
C ALA A 49 -3.95 -5.35 1.19
N GLU A 50 -2.68 -5.51 0.79
CA GLU A 50 -1.56 -5.44 1.72
C GLU A 50 -1.36 -4.02 2.27
N MET A 51 -1.49 -2.98 1.43
CA MET A 51 -1.44 -1.60 1.89
C MET A 51 -2.51 -1.29 2.94
N LYS A 52 -3.76 -1.74 2.72
CA LYS A 52 -4.86 -1.57 3.67
C LYS A 52 -4.60 -2.35 4.97
N SER A 53 -4.20 -3.61 4.85
CA SER A 53 -3.90 -4.45 6.02
C SER A 53 -2.78 -3.86 6.87
N LEU A 54 -1.71 -3.37 6.26
CA LEU A 54 -0.63 -2.69 6.98
C LEU A 54 -1.12 -1.39 7.61
N TRP A 55 -1.87 -0.58 6.88
CA TRP A 55 -2.44 0.67 7.38
C TRP A 55 -3.32 0.47 8.63
N GLU A 56 -4.16 -0.57 8.63
CA GLU A 56 -5.03 -0.92 9.75
C GLU A 56 -4.27 -1.51 10.95
N GLN A 57 -3.08 -2.08 10.72
CA GLN A 57 -2.23 -2.57 11.79
C GLN A 57 -1.51 -1.45 12.58
N PHE A 58 -1.40 -0.24 12.02
CA PHE A 58 -0.83 0.90 12.75
C PHE A 58 -1.85 1.47 13.75
N SER A 59 -1.38 1.68 14.98
CA SER A 59 -2.09 2.47 15.99
C SER A 59 -2.31 3.91 15.48
N GLU A 60 -3.29 4.63 16.01
CA GLU A 60 -3.58 6.00 15.56
C GLU A 60 -2.36 6.93 15.65
N ASP A 61 -1.51 6.76 16.67
CA ASP A 61 -0.27 7.52 16.85
C ASP A 61 0.90 7.09 15.94
N GLU A 62 0.78 5.93 15.28
CA GLU A 62 1.84 5.35 14.43
C GLU A 62 1.51 5.43 12.94
N LYS A 63 0.30 5.89 12.60
CA LYS A 63 -0.11 6.08 11.21
C LYS A 63 0.79 7.11 10.53
N PRO A 64 1.36 6.78 9.36
CA PRO A 64 2.22 7.73 8.66
C PRO A 64 1.48 8.98 8.21
N GLU A 65 2.13 10.15 8.26
CA GLU A 65 1.58 11.40 7.71
C GLU A 65 1.69 11.50 6.18
N TRP A 66 2.53 10.68 5.55
CA TRP A 66 2.85 10.73 4.11
C TRP A 66 2.01 9.79 3.23
N LEU A 67 1.12 9.03 3.84
CA LEU A 67 0.14 8.20 3.15
C LEU A 67 -1.12 8.27 3.99
N THR A 68 -2.28 8.33 3.37
CA THR A 68 -3.57 8.25 4.07
C THR A 68 -4.38 7.07 3.56
N TYR A 69 -5.38 6.62 4.32
CA TYR A 69 -6.27 5.56 3.84
C TYR A 69 -6.99 5.96 2.54
N GLU A 70 -7.36 7.23 2.40
CA GLU A 70 -7.97 7.76 1.17
C GLU A 70 -7.01 7.70 -0.02
N GLU A 71 -5.71 7.97 0.18
CA GLU A 71 -4.70 7.77 -0.87
C GLU A 71 -4.57 6.30 -1.28
N ILE A 72 -4.67 5.35 -0.34
CA ILE A 72 -4.68 3.91 -0.66
C ILE A 72 -5.88 3.57 -1.56
N LEU A 73 -7.06 4.13 -1.27
CA LEU A 73 -8.26 3.95 -2.11
C LEU A 73 -8.13 4.63 -3.48
N ASP A 74 -7.48 5.79 -3.55
CA ASP A 74 -7.19 6.47 -4.81
C ASP A 74 -6.21 5.67 -5.68
N TYR A 75 -5.17 5.07 -5.09
CA TYR A 75 -4.29 4.12 -5.77
C TYR A 75 -5.08 2.94 -6.34
N GLU A 76 -5.96 2.33 -5.55
CA GLU A 76 -6.82 1.23 -6.01
C GLU A 76 -7.63 1.62 -7.24
N LYS A 77 -8.30 2.77 -7.18
CA LYS A 77 -9.12 3.27 -8.28
C LYS A 77 -8.26 3.53 -9.53
N LYS A 78 -7.14 4.22 -9.40
CA LYS A 78 -6.28 4.58 -10.54
C LYS A 78 -5.62 3.38 -11.18
N MET A 79 -5.24 2.37 -10.39
CA MET A 79 -4.60 1.16 -10.88
C MET A 79 -5.62 0.25 -11.57
N LYS A 80 -6.81 0.05 -10.96
CA LYS A 80 -7.90 -0.76 -11.55
C LYS A 80 -8.57 -0.10 -12.75
N GLN A 81 -8.64 1.23 -12.80
CA GLN A 81 -9.27 1.93 -13.92
C GLN A 81 -8.57 1.66 -15.26
N ASP A 82 -7.32 1.18 -15.24
CA ASP A 82 -6.59 0.94 -16.46
C ASP A 82 -6.62 -0.49 -16.99
N GLU A 83 -6.90 -1.49 -16.14
CA GLU A 83 -7.26 -2.83 -16.64
C GLU A 83 -8.46 -2.76 -17.60
N LEU A 84 -9.37 -1.80 -17.37
CA LEU A 84 -10.57 -1.60 -18.18
C LEU A 84 -10.31 -0.89 -19.53
N LYS A 85 -9.08 -0.46 -19.83
CA LYS A 85 -8.76 0.23 -21.10
C LYS A 85 -8.16 -0.67 -22.18
N GLU A 86 -7.82 -1.92 -21.86
CA GLU A 86 -7.32 -2.90 -22.85
C GLU A 86 -8.44 -3.72 -23.53
N GLU A 87 -9.69 -3.23 -23.58
CA GLU A 87 -10.81 -3.92 -24.25
C GLU A 87 -11.29 -3.27 -25.57
N ASP A 88 -10.60 -2.26 -26.09
CA ASP A 88 -10.84 -1.71 -27.43
C ASP A 88 -9.64 -2.02 -28.35
N LYS A 89 -9.59 -3.24 -28.88
CA LYS A 89 -8.68 -3.64 -29.97
C LYS A 89 -9.46 -4.20 -31.16
#